data_AF-G6AJ30-F1
#
_entry.id   AF-G6AJ30-F1
#
_cell.length_a   1.000
_cell.length_b   1.000
_cell.length_c   1.000
_cell.angle_alpha   90.00
_cell.angle_beta   90.00
_cell.angle_gamma   90.00
#
_symmetry.space_group_name_H-M   'P 1'
#
loop_
_entity.id
_entity.type
_entity.pdbx_description
1 polymer ?
#
loop_
_entity_poly.entity_id
_entity_poly.type
_entity_poly.pdbx_seq_one_letter_code
_entity_poly.pdbx_strand_id
1 'polypeptide(L)'
;MKRYSLKIKEIEIQLHEGNYNRRVKYNEKDFDILVISFKEKADSIRRFAISAKCLPNSDSIHLIFDPNTRIVRFSPQEINTNIISDVEKLLCSDKT
;
A
#
# COMPACT_ATOMS: atom_id res chain seq x y z
N MET A 1 9.51 -17.44 -22.68
CA MET A 1 8.97 -16.18 -22.10
C MET A 1 9.94 -15.69 -21.05
N LYS A 2 10.45 -14.46 -21.14
CA LYS A 2 11.20 -13.84 -20.05
C LYS A 2 10.21 -13.59 -18.90
N ARG A 3 10.33 -14.30 -17.78
CA ARG A 3 9.64 -13.94 -16.54
C ARG A 3 10.27 -12.62 -16.09
N TYR A 4 9.53 -11.52 -16.20
CA TYR A 4 9.92 -10.30 -15.53
C TYR A 4 9.64 -10.54 -14.04
N SER A 5 10.69 -10.60 -13.22
CA SER A 5 10.53 -10.57 -11.76
C SER A 5 9.91 -9.23 -11.38
N LEU A 6 8.74 -9.25 -10.76
CA LEU A 6 8.09 -8.04 -10.28
C LEU A 6 8.88 -7.50 -9.10
N LYS A 7 9.31 -6.24 -9.15
CA LYS A 7 9.93 -5.60 -7.99
C LYS A 7 8.84 -5.10 -7.05
N ILE A 8 8.70 -5.77 -5.90
CA ILE A 8 7.72 -5.41 -4.88
C ILE A 8 8.42 -4.64 -3.76
N LYS A 9 7.89 -3.48 -3.40
CA LYS A 9 8.28 -2.72 -2.21
C LYS A 9 7.22 -2.87 -1.15
N GLU A 10 7.58 -3.38 0.02
CA GLU A 10 6.66 -3.55 1.14
C GLU A 10 6.89 -2.49 2.21
N ILE A 11 5.81 -1.89 2.70
CA ILE A 11 5.84 -0.94 3.81
C ILE A 11 4.79 -1.35 4.83
N GLU A 12 5.22 -1.49 6.08
CA GLU A 12 4.32 -1.75 7.20
C GLU A 12 4.02 -0.45 7.96
N ILE A 13 2.74 -0.26 8.30
CA ILE A 13 2.24 0.88 9.05
C ILE A 13 1.41 0.37 10.21
N GLN A 14 1.78 0.79 11.42
CA GLN A 14 0.98 0.57 12.62
C GLN A 14 0.23 1.85 12.99
N LEU A 15 -1.07 1.70 13.26
CA LEU A 15 -1.84 2.78 13.85
C LEU A 15 -1.67 2.87 15.35
N HIS A 16 -1.68 4.09 15.84
CA HIS A 16 -1.82 4.40 17.25
C HIS A 16 -3.10 5.22 17.41
N GLU A 17 -3.86 4.97 18.47
CA GLU A 17 -5.09 5.71 18.75
C GLU A 17 -4.82 7.22 18.78
N GLY A 18 -5.74 8.00 18.20
CA GLY A 18 -5.60 9.45 18.06
C GLY A 18 -4.71 9.91 16.89
N ASN A 19 -4.05 9.01 16.15
CA ASN A 19 -3.28 9.39 14.97
C ASN A 19 -3.54 8.46 13.78
N TYR A 20 -4.54 8.85 12.98
CA TYR A 20 -5.05 8.07 11.85
C TYR A 20 -4.56 8.53 10.48
N ASN A 21 -3.67 9.53 10.44
CA ASN A 21 -2.98 9.95 9.23
C ASN A 21 -1.52 9.46 9.28
N ARG A 22 -1.11 8.72 8.27
CA ARG A 22 0.21 8.11 8.18
C ARG A 22 0.83 8.43 6.84
N ARG A 23 2.01 9.04 6.87
CA ARG A 23 2.84 9.21 5.68
C ARG A 23 3.47 7.87 5.31
N VAL A 24 3.25 7.43 4.08
CA VAL A 24 3.83 6.23 3.49
C VAL A 24 5.00 6.68 2.62
N LYS A 25 6.23 6.55 3.11
CA LYS A 25 7.45 6.96 2.37
C LYS A 25 7.98 5.81 1.54
N TYR A 26 7.96 5.96 0.23
CA TYR A 26 8.57 5.01 -0.71
C TYR A 26 9.82 5.56 -1.40
N ASN A 27 10.25 6.79 -1.10
CA ASN A 27 11.48 7.40 -1.64
C ASN A 27 11.47 7.38 -3.18
N GLU A 28 12.37 6.61 -3.79
CA GLU A 28 12.46 6.44 -5.23
C GLU A 28 11.50 5.34 -5.72
N LYS A 29 11.03 5.47 -6.98
CA LYS A 29 10.15 4.50 -7.64
C LYS A 29 10.96 3.46 -8.42
N ASP A 30 11.83 2.75 -7.73
CA ASP A 30 12.67 1.67 -8.27
C ASP A 30 11.97 0.29 -8.25
N PHE A 31 10.66 0.29 -8.02
CA PHE A 31 9.78 -0.86 -7.86
C PHE A 31 8.58 -0.80 -8.83
N ASP A 32 7.94 -1.94 -9.06
CA ASP A 32 6.75 -2.07 -9.89
C ASP A 32 5.45 -1.92 -9.08
N ILE A 33 5.46 -2.44 -7.85
CA ILE A 33 4.30 -2.47 -6.95
C ILE A 33 4.73 -2.04 -5.54
N LEU A 34 3.96 -1.12 -4.94
CA LEU A 34 4.01 -0.79 -3.52
C LEU A 34 2.93 -1.59 -2.79
N VAL A 35 3.33 -2.40 -1.80
CA VAL A 35 2.43 -3.10 -0.89
C VAL A 35 2.47 -2.40 0.47
N ILE A 36 1.32 -1.94 0.94
CA ILE A 36 1.16 -1.28 2.23
C ILE A 36 0.42 -2.24 3.16
N SER A 37 1.12 -2.72 4.18
CA SER A 37 0.55 -3.53 5.26
C SER A 37 0.14 -2.60 6.40
N PHE A 38 -1.17 -2.46 6.58
CA PHE A 38 -1.79 -1.58 7.56
C PHE A 38 -2.30 -2.41 8.74
N LYS A 39 -1.72 -2.21 9.93
CA LYS A 39 -2.12 -2.87 11.18
C LYS A 39 -3.03 -1.95 11.99
N GLU A 40 -4.32 -2.30 12.04
CA GLU A 40 -5.32 -1.61 12.86
C GLU A 40 -5.26 -2.10 14.31
N LYS A 41 -5.11 -3.41 14.51
CA LYS A 41 -4.99 -4.11 15.81
C LYS A 41 -4.02 -5.29 15.66
N ALA A 42 -3.62 -5.91 16.77
CA ALA A 42 -2.64 -7.01 16.80
C ALA A 42 -2.93 -8.11 15.75
N ASP A 43 -4.21 -8.44 15.55
CA ASP A 43 -4.62 -9.54 14.66
C ASP A 43 -5.28 -9.07 13.35
N SER A 44 -5.33 -7.76 13.07
CA SER A 44 -5.98 -7.22 11.87
C SER A 44 -5.00 -6.44 11.01
N ILE A 45 -4.54 -7.11 9.94
CA ILE A 45 -3.69 -6.55 8.90
C ILE A 45 -4.52 -6.40 7.62
N ARG A 46 -4.61 -5.19 7.09
CA ARG A 46 -5.13 -4.94 5.74
C ARG A 46 -3.95 -4.66 4.82
N ARG A 47 -3.97 -5.25 3.63
CA ARG A 47 -2.93 -5.02 2.62
C ARG A 47 -3.51 -4.28 1.43
N PHE A 48 -2.76 -3.31 0.94
CA PHE A 48 -3.10 -2.56 -0.28
C PHE A 48 -1.93 -2.66 -1.24
N ALA A 49 -2.18 -3.08 -2.47
CA ALA A 49 -1.16 -3.05 -3.52
C ALA A 49 -1.47 -1.94 -4.53
N ILE A 50 -0.47 -1.12 -4.83
CA ILE A 50 -0.58 0.03 -5.73
C ILE A 50 0.55 -0.06 -6.75
N SER A 51 0.25 0.02 -8.05
CA SER A 51 1.29 0.09 -9.07
C SER A 51 2.09 1.39 -8.94
N ALA A 52 3.41 1.33 -9.13
CA ALA A 52 4.28 2.52 -9.11
C ALA A 52 3.86 3.56 -10.16
N LYS A 53 3.21 3.13 -11.26
CA LYS A 53 2.64 4.01 -12.29
C LYS A 53 1.49 4.87 -11.79
N CYS A 54 0.77 4.42 -10.77
CA CYS A 54 -0.36 5.11 -10.16
C CYS A 54 0.06 5.99 -8.97
N LEU A 55 1.32 5.88 -8.52
CA LEU A 55 1.85 6.75 -7.47
C LEU A 55 2.19 8.13 -8.03
N PRO A 56 2.02 9.22 -7.28
CA PRO A 56 2.45 10.56 -7.68
C PRO A 56 3.98 10.63 -7.82
N ASN A 57 4.49 11.60 -8.59
CA ASN A 57 5.94 11.88 -8.71
C ASN A 57 6.46 12.61 -7.47
N SER A 58 6.29 11.98 -6.32
CA SER A 58 6.77 12.41 -5.01
C SER A 58 7.42 11.23 -4.30
N ASP A 59 8.00 11.46 -3.13
CA ASP A 59 8.64 10.41 -2.32
C ASP A 59 7.67 9.63 -1.42
N SER A 60 6.40 10.06 -1.36
CA SER A 60 5.44 9.57 -0.38
C SER A 60 3.99 9.83 -0.76
N ILE A 61 3.08 9.16 -0.06
CA ILE A 61 1.63 9.40 -0.07
C ILE A 61 1.13 9.42 1.37
N HIS A 62 -0.11 9.86 1.59
CA HIS A 62 -0.75 9.75 2.91
C HIS A 62 -1.82 8.67 2.89
N LEU A 63 -1.79 7.82 3.92
CA LEU A 63 -2.87 6.91 4.28
C LEU A 63 -3.69 7.58 5.38
N ILE A 64 -4.99 7.70 5.14
CA ILE A 64 -5.96 8.29 6.05
C ILE A 64 -6.94 7.19 6.44
N PHE A 65 -6.97 6.82 7.71
CA PHE A 65 -7.93 5.88 8.25
C PHE A 65 -9.05 6.61 8.98
N ASP A 66 -10.28 6.25 8.70
CA ASP A 66 -11.43 6.69 9.48
C ASP A 66 -11.80 5.58 10.48
N PRO A 67 -11.61 5.77 11.80
CA PRO A 67 -11.91 4.74 12.79
C PRO A 67 -13.41 4.44 12.92
N ASN A 68 -14.30 5.36 12.52
CA ASN A 68 -15.75 5.18 12.65
C ASN A 68 -16.29 4.29 11.53
N THR A 69 -15.91 4.60 10.29
CA THR A 69 -16.33 3.82 9.10
C THR A 69 -15.39 2.67 8.79
N ARG A 70 -14.21 2.65 9.42
CA ARG A 70 -13.07 1.78 9.12
C ARG A 70 -12.61 1.83 7.66
N ILE A 71 -12.87 2.93 6.97
CA ILE A 71 -12.43 3.12 5.59
C ILE A 71 -10.99 3.63 5.58
N VAL A 72 -10.17 3.07 4.69
CA VAL A 72 -8.83 3.58 4.37
C VAL A 72 -8.93 4.37 3.07
N ARG A 73 -8.40 5.60 3.08
CA ARG A 73 -8.28 6.46 1.90
C ARG A 73 -6.83 6.87 1.71
N PHE A 74 -6.44 7.09 0.48
CA PHE A 74 -5.14 7.65 0.14
C PHE A 74 -5.26 9.09 -0.35
N SER A 75 -4.21 9.88 -0.09
CA SER A 75 -3.98 11.20 -0.68
C SER A 75 -2.64 11.17 -1.43
N PRO A 76 -2.62 11.51 -2.73
CA PRO A 76 -3.73 12.01 -3.56
C PRO A 76 -4.84 10.96 -3.80
N GLN A 77 -6.09 11.41 -4.02
CA GLN A 77 -7.28 10.54 -4.00
C GLN A 77 -7.37 9.59 -5.19
N GLU A 78 -6.72 9.94 -6.29
CA GLU A 78 -6.60 9.19 -7.55
C GLU A 78 -5.96 7.81 -7.36
N ILE A 79 -5.28 7.59 -6.22
CA ILE A 79 -4.73 6.29 -5.85
C ILE A 79 -5.84 5.28 -5.53
N ASN A 80 -6.94 5.72 -4.91
CA ASN A 80 -7.96 4.81 -4.37
C ASN A 80 -8.64 3.96 -5.45
N THR A 81 -8.70 4.43 -6.70
CA THR A 81 -9.28 3.69 -7.83
C THR A 81 -8.34 2.63 -8.42
N ASN A 82 -7.06 2.66 -8.03
CA ASN A 82 -5.99 1.83 -8.61
C ASN A 82 -5.44 0.80 -7.61
N ILE A 83 -6.13 0.60 -6.49
CA ILE A 83 -5.78 -0.40 -5.49
C ILE A 83 -6.14 -1.78 -6.02
N ILE A 84 -5.16 -2.68 -6.03
CA ILE A 84 -5.40 -4.08 -6.37
C ILE A 84 -5.93 -4.78 -5.12
N SER A 85 -7.14 -5.34 -5.23
CA SER A 85 -7.84 -5.99 -4.12
C SER A 85 -7.25 -7.35 -3.73
N ASP A 86 -6.68 -8.09 -4.69
CA ASP A 86 -6.14 -9.44 -4.50
C ASP A 86 -4.63 -9.44 -4.24
N VAL A 87 -4.21 -8.77 -3.15
CA VAL A 87 -2.78 -8.67 -2.78
C VAL A 87 -2.15 -10.05 -2.52
N GLU A 88 -2.89 -10.98 -1.92
CA GLU A 88 -2.40 -12.35 -1.62
C GLU A 88 -2.00 -13.12 -2.89
N LYS A 89 -2.74 -12.95 -4.01
CA LYS A 89 -2.40 -13.59 -5.29
C LYS A 89 -1.13 -12.98 -5.93
N LEU A 90 -0.93 -11.67 -5.77
CA LEU A 90 0.30 -10.99 -6.22
C LEU A 90 1.52 -11.50 -5.45
N LEU A 91 1.43 -11.61 -4.12
CA LEU A 91 2.54 -12.05 -3.27
C LEU A 91 2.88 -13.54 -3.45
N CYS A 92 1.89 -14.39 -3.76
CA CYS A 92 2.12 -15.81 -4.02
C CYS A 92 2.72 -16.10 -5.41
N SER A 93 2.46 -15.24 -6.40
CA SER A 93 2.95 -15.42 -7.77
C SER A 93 4.45 -15.12 -7.93
N ASP A 94 5.06 -14.39 -6.99
CA ASP A 94 6.49 -14.07 -6.98
C ASP A 94 7.35 -15.17 -6.31
N LYS A 95 6.71 -16.18 -5.70
CA LYS A 95 7.38 -17.29 -4.98
C LYS A 95 7.56 -18.58 -5.80
N THR A 96 7.27 -18.59 -7.11
CA THR A 96 7.42 -19.78 -8.00
C THR A 96 8.13 -19.48 -9.30
#